data_AF-A0A8J3EUG6-F1
#
_entry.id   AF-A0A8J3EUG6-F1
#
_cell.length_a   1.000
_cell.length_b   1.000
_cell.length_c   1.000
_cell.angle_alpha   90.00
_cell.angle_beta   90.00
_cell.angle_gamma   90.00
#
_symmetry.space_group_name_H-M   'P 1'
#
loop_
_entity.id
_entity.type
_entity.pdbx_description
1 polymer ?
#
loop_
_entity_poly.entity_id
_entity_poly.type
_entity_poly.pdbx_seq_one_letter_code
_entity_poly.pdbx_strand_id
1 'polypeptide(L)'
;MSTSAPSSRNVAAGADTVVATPVAVHRRRAVILLVLALFQFWLWGTRINNLVRDAGDFSAAFVAVHAVLYAAAIGAGVVLAVLGVRMWREARAPGGRP
;
A
#
# COMPACT_ATOMS: atom_id res chain seq x y z
N MET A 1 -15.84 -61.91 10.17
CA MET A 1 -16.18 -61.65 8.75
C MET A 1 -16.78 -60.26 8.71
N SER A 2 -16.09 -59.36 8.02
CA SER A 2 -16.34 -57.92 7.93
C SER A 2 -17.72 -57.59 7.36
N THR A 3 -18.32 -56.47 7.77
CA THR A 3 -18.64 -55.34 6.87
C THR A 3 -18.94 -54.10 7.73
N SER A 4 -17.93 -53.26 7.89
CA SER A 4 -18.03 -51.88 8.32
C SER A 4 -18.58 -51.04 7.17
N ALA A 5 -19.75 -50.42 7.33
CA ALA A 5 -20.25 -49.42 6.40
C ALA A 5 -19.61 -48.05 6.73
N PRO A 6 -19.25 -47.25 5.70
CA PRO A 6 -18.44 -46.05 5.86
C PRO A 6 -19.22 -44.89 6.49
N SER A 7 -18.56 -44.23 7.45
CA SER A 7 -18.99 -43.02 8.14
C SER A 7 -19.10 -41.85 7.17
N SER A 8 -20.30 -41.61 6.67
CA SER A 8 -20.65 -40.44 5.84
C SER A 8 -21.50 -39.47 6.66
N ARG A 9 -20.89 -38.74 7.60
CA ARG A 9 -21.51 -37.57 8.20
C ARG A 9 -20.48 -36.56 8.71
N ASN A 10 -20.46 -35.40 8.03
CA ASN A 10 -19.95 -34.09 8.45
C ASN A 10 -18.41 -33.95 8.46
N VAL A 11 -17.70 -33.60 7.38
CA VAL A 11 -17.74 -32.35 6.55
C VAL A 11 -17.73 -31.03 7.34
N ALA A 12 -17.74 -31.06 8.67
CA ALA A 12 -17.74 -29.86 9.50
C ALA A 12 -16.44 -29.72 10.28
N ALA A 13 -15.37 -29.31 9.60
CA ALA A 13 -14.30 -28.49 10.15
C ALA A 13 -13.29 -28.23 9.02
N GLY A 14 -13.78 -27.73 7.88
CA GLY A 14 -12.95 -26.84 7.10
C GLY A 14 -12.58 -25.73 8.07
N ALA A 15 -11.35 -25.77 8.57
CA ALA A 15 -10.79 -24.75 9.41
C ALA A 15 -10.76 -23.50 8.55
N ASP A 16 -11.87 -22.76 8.56
CA ASP A 16 -11.93 -21.34 8.34
C ASP A 16 -11.02 -20.73 9.41
N THR A 17 -9.72 -20.88 9.18
CA THR A 17 -8.70 -20.03 9.71
C THR A 17 -8.96 -18.70 9.04
N VAL A 18 -9.99 -18.01 9.53
CA VAL A 18 -10.05 -16.56 9.50
C VAL A 18 -8.76 -16.18 10.18
N VAL A 19 -7.72 -15.98 9.38
CA VAL A 19 -6.47 -15.37 9.80
C VAL A 19 -6.93 -14.00 10.24
N ALA A 20 -7.27 -13.90 11.52
CA ALA A 20 -7.56 -12.67 12.20
C ALA A 20 -6.24 -11.91 12.18
N THR A 21 -5.95 -11.26 11.05
CA THR A 21 -4.79 -10.41 10.91
C THR A 21 -4.92 -9.41 12.04
N PRO A 22 -4.02 -9.42 13.03
CA PRO A 22 -4.17 -8.58 14.19
C PRO A 22 -4.38 -7.15 13.71
N VAL A 23 -5.39 -6.45 14.22
CA VAL A 23 -5.71 -5.07 13.82
C VAL A 23 -4.46 -4.16 13.91
N ALA A 24 -3.53 -4.51 14.79
CA ALA A 24 -2.19 -3.92 14.91
C ALA A 24 -1.31 -4.05 13.65
N VAL A 25 -1.38 -5.18 12.93
CA VAL A 25 -0.66 -5.41 11.65
C VAL A 25 -1.24 -4.52 10.54
N HIS A 26 -2.55 -4.33 10.51
CA HIS A 26 -3.21 -3.42 9.56
C HIS A 26 -2.79 -1.95 9.78
N ARG A 27 -2.71 -1.52 11.05
CA ARG A 27 -2.22 -0.16 11.39
C ARG A 27 -0.74 0.05 11.04
N ARG A 28 0.13 -0.92 11.31
CA ARG A 28 1.55 -0.85 10.91
C ARG A 28 1.71 -0.73 9.39
N ARG A 29 0.98 -1.53 8.61
CA ARG A 29 1.01 -1.45 7.14
C ARG A 29 0.56 -0.09 6.62
N ALA A 30 -0.53 0.45 7.16
CA ALA A 30 -1.02 1.79 6.78
C ALA A 30 0.01 2.90 7.08
N VAL A 31 0.64 2.86 8.25
CA VAL A 31 1.71 3.82 8.61
C VAL A 31 2.91 3.69 7.69
N ILE A 32 3.34 2.46 7.37
CA ILE A 32 4.45 2.22 6.44
C ILE A 32 4.14 2.81 5.06
N LEU A 33 2.94 2.58 4.52
CA LEU A 33 2.53 3.13 3.23
C LEU A 33 2.51 4.67 3.23
N LEU A 34 2.04 5.29 4.31
CA LEU A 34 2.04 6.74 4.49
C LEU A 34 3.47 7.30 4.62
N VAL A 35 4.34 6.65 5.38
CA VAL A 35 5.75 7.04 5.50
C VAL A 35 6.47 6.89 4.17
N LEU A 36 6.23 5.80 3.42
CA LEU A 36 6.77 5.65 2.07
C LEU A 36 6.27 6.74 1.13
N ALA A 37 4.97 7.08 1.18
CA ALA A 37 4.42 8.16 0.36
C ALA A 37 5.09 9.50 0.70
N LEU A 38 5.21 9.84 1.99
CA LEU A 38 5.90 11.05 2.45
C LEU A 38 7.36 11.08 2.06
N PHE A 39 8.08 9.97 2.22
CA PHE A 39 9.48 9.84 1.85
C PHE A 39 9.68 10.01 0.34
N GLN A 40 8.78 9.43 -0.46
CA GLN A 40 8.75 9.62 -1.90
C GLN A 40 8.58 11.10 -2.25
N PHE A 41 7.56 11.78 -1.68
CA PHE A 41 7.37 13.21 -1.92
C PHE A 41 8.57 14.06 -1.48
N TRP A 42 9.22 13.72 -0.37
CA TRP A 42 10.41 14.42 0.11
C TRP A 42 11.62 14.24 -0.82
N LEU A 43 11.91 13.01 -1.26
CA LEU A 43 13.00 12.72 -2.20
C LEU A 43 12.81 13.47 -3.53
N TRP A 44 11.59 13.46 -4.06
CA TRP A 44 11.31 14.13 -5.31
C TRP A 44 11.24 15.65 -5.15
N GLY A 45 10.69 16.15 -4.05
CA GLY A 45 10.68 17.58 -3.74
C GLY A 45 12.09 18.16 -3.60
N THR A 46 12.99 17.48 -2.89
CA THR A 46 14.40 17.90 -2.78
C THR A 46 15.11 17.87 -4.14
N ARG A 47 14.87 16.84 -4.95
CA ARG A 47 15.43 16.74 -6.31
C ARG A 47 14.89 17.83 -7.24
N ILE A 48 13.60 18.15 -7.18
CA ILE A 48 12.99 19.27 -7.94
C ILE A 48 13.62 20.59 -7.50
N ASN A 49 13.75 20.84 -6.19
CA ASN A 49 14.34 22.07 -5.68
C ASN A 49 15.80 22.24 -6.15
N ASN A 50 16.57 21.15 -6.18
CA ASN A 50 17.93 21.18 -6.75
C ASN A 50 17.89 21.46 -8.26
N LEU A 51 17.00 20.81 -9.01
CA LEU A 51 16.86 21.09 -10.44
C LEU A 51 16.43 22.53 -10.74
N VAL A 52 15.53 23.11 -9.94
CA VAL A 52 15.05 24.48 -10.12
C VAL A 52 16.17 25.49 -9.84
N ARG A 53 17.03 25.22 -8.86
CA ARG A 53 18.20 26.05 -8.57
C ARG A 53 19.21 26.05 -9.70
N ASP A 54 19.37 24.90 -10.37
CA ASP A 54 20.33 24.72 -11.47
C ASP A 54 19.65 24.79 -12.86
N ALA A 55 18.39 25.23 -12.92
CA ALA A 55 17.53 25.11 -14.11
C ALA A 55 18.03 25.88 -15.35
N GLY A 56 18.89 26.88 -15.14
CA GLY A 56 19.47 27.69 -16.22
C GLY A 56 20.45 26.92 -17.12
N ASP A 57 21.04 25.82 -16.64
CA ASP A 57 22.14 25.12 -17.32
C ASP A 57 21.72 23.79 -17.98
N PHE A 58 20.44 23.41 -17.93
CA PHE A 58 20.00 22.10 -18.43
C PHE A 58 19.48 22.13 -19.86
N SER A 59 19.80 21.07 -20.62
CA SER A 59 19.26 20.88 -21.98
C SER A 59 17.76 20.55 -21.97
N ALA A 60 17.06 20.91 -23.05
CA ALA A 60 15.62 20.62 -23.19
C ALA A 60 15.28 19.13 -23.08
N ALA A 61 16.16 18.25 -23.57
CA ALA A 61 16.02 16.80 -23.45
C ALA A 61 16.10 16.32 -21.98
N PHE A 62 16.99 16.94 -21.19
CA PHE A 62 17.10 16.66 -19.76
C PHE A 62 15.81 17.03 -19.02
N VAL A 63 15.24 18.21 -19.31
CA VAL A 63 13.99 18.68 -18.72
C VAL A 63 12.81 17.75 -19.07
N ALA A 64 12.69 17.34 -20.34
CA ALA A 64 11.59 16.49 -20.80
C ALA A 64 11.56 15.12 -20.11
N VAL A 65 12.71 14.44 -20.00
CA VAL A 65 12.80 13.15 -19.32
C VAL A 65 12.48 13.29 -17.83
N HIS A 66 12.97 14.35 -17.19
CA HIS A 66 12.70 14.60 -15.78
C HIS A 66 11.23 14.92 -15.52
N ALA A 67 10.55 15.65 -16.42
CA ALA A 67 9.12 15.90 -16.31
C ALA A 67 8.29 14.61 -16.26
N VAL A 68 8.61 13.63 -17.12
CA VAL A 68 7.93 12.32 -17.13
C VAL A 68 8.21 11.55 -15.84
N LEU A 69 9.47 11.55 -15.38
CA LEU A 69 9.85 10.93 -14.10
C LEU A 69 9.11 11.56 -12.91
N TYR A 70 8.94 12.89 -12.89
CA TYR A 70 8.18 13.58 -11.86
C TYR A 70 6.70 13.21 -11.89
N ALA A 71 6.09 13.17 -13.08
CA ALA A 71 4.69 12.78 -13.21
C ALA A 71 4.45 11.34 -12.71
N ALA A 72 5.32 10.40 -13.08
CA ALA A 72 5.23 9.01 -12.62
C ALA A 72 5.43 8.91 -11.09
N ALA A 73 6.39 9.63 -10.53
CA ALA A 73 6.68 9.64 -9.11
C ALA A 73 5.54 10.22 -8.26
N ILE A 74 4.96 11.35 -8.70
CA ILE A 74 3.79 11.96 -8.07
C ILE A 74 2.61 10.99 -8.13
N GLY A 75 2.37 10.36 -9.29
CA GLY A 75 1.33 9.34 -9.45
C GLY A 75 1.47 8.19 -8.45
N ALA A 76 2.68 7.65 -8.31
CA ALA A 76 2.96 6.59 -7.32
C ALA A 76 2.72 7.06 -5.87
N GLY A 77 3.16 8.28 -5.53
CA GLY A 77 2.91 8.87 -4.21
C GLY A 77 1.42 9.04 -3.90
N VAL A 78 0.62 9.48 -4.89
CA VAL A 78 -0.84 9.61 -4.76
C VAL A 78 -1.49 8.24 -4.54
N VAL A 79 -1.10 7.21 -5.28
CA VAL A 79 -1.65 5.85 -5.09
C VAL A 79 -1.35 5.34 -3.68
N LEU A 80 -0.11 5.49 -3.21
CA LEU A 80 0.29 5.09 -1.85
C LEU A 80 -0.48 5.89 -0.79
N ALA A 81 -0.66 7.19 -0.99
CA ALA A 81 -1.43 8.04 -0.08
C ALA A 81 -2.89 7.61 -0.02
N VAL A 82 -3.53 7.33 -1.16
CA VAL A 82 -4.93 6.86 -1.23
C VAL A 82 -5.08 5.51 -0.53
N LEU A 83 -4.18 4.55 -0.79
CA LEU A 83 -4.21 3.24 -0.14
C LEU A 83 -3.97 3.36 1.37
N GLY A 84 -2.97 4.14 1.79
CA GLY A 84 -2.67 4.39 3.19
C GLY A 84 -3.85 5.04 3.92
N VAL A 85 -4.45 6.09 3.35
CA VAL A 85 -5.64 6.77 3.91
C VAL A 85 -6.84 5.84 3.96
N ARG A 86 -7.07 5.03 2.92
CA ARG A 86 -8.16 4.06 2.90
C ARG A 86 -8.01 3.02 4.01
N MET A 87 -6.84 2.37 4.11
CA MET A 87 -6.55 1.40 5.17
C MET A 87 -6.62 2.04 6.57
N TRP A 88 -6.19 3.29 6.68
CA TRP A 88 -6.28 4.04 7.93
C TRP A 88 -7.74 4.26 8.33
N ARG A 89 -8.61 4.66 7.39
CA ARG A 89 -10.05 4.86 7.61
C ARG A 89 -10.75 3.56 7.98
N GLU A 90 -10.44 2.46 7.30
CA GLU A 90 -10.94 1.12 7.62
C GLU A 90 -10.55 0.70 9.06
N ALA A 91 -9.33 1.00 9.50
CA ALA A 91 -8.85 0.73 10.86
C ALA A 91 -9.43 1.65 11.95
N ARG A 92 -10.20 2.68 11.57
CA ARG A 92 -10.87 3.65 12.47
C ARG A 92 -12.39 3.55 12.46
N ALA A 93 -13.00 2.79 11.54
CA ALA A 93 -14.44 2.59 11.50
C ALA A 93 -14.90 1.80 12.75
N PRO A 94 -15.78 2.37 13.61
CA PRO A 94 -16.20 1.73 14.87
C PRO A 94 -17.18 0.54 14.72
N GLY A 95 -17.14 -0.24 13.64
CA GLY A 95 -18.21 -1.21 13.36
C GLY A 95 -17.90 -2.38 12.44
N GLY A 96 -16.63 -2.70 12.17
CA GLY A 96 -16.27 -3.89 11.40
C GLY A 96 -16.37 -5.16 12.23
N ARG A 97 -17.57 -5.69 12.43
CA ARG A 97 -17.80 -7.09 12.83
C ARG A 97 -17.16 -8.02 11.79
N PRO A 98 -16.39 -9.04 12.17
CA PRO A 98 -16.66 -10.38 11.70
C PRO A 98 -17.97 -10.91 12.33
#